data_AF-A0A927YR30-F1
#
_entry.id   AF-A0A927YR30-F1
#
_cell.length_a   1.000
_cell.length_b   1.000
_cell.length_c   1.000
_cell.angle_alpha   90.00
_cell.angle_beta   90.00
_cell.angle_gamma   90.00
#
_symmetry.space_group_name_H-M   'P 1'
#
loop_
_entity.id
_entity.type
_entity.pdbx_description
1 polymer ?
#
loop_
_entity_poly.entity_id
_entity_poly.type
_entity_poly.pdbx_seq_one_letter_code
_entity_poly.pdbx_strand_id
1 'polypeptide(L)'
;MHKNRITNENFYDEYCFFDDYLADYLNVDENGVTEYIKRMKEAIYEVKDVLPEWMPSIARFEKIKARFESLDNAQVSFDDFQGKDEDVVWMRILMEKIEAGADPLTKYSKLKFTFKKRKKSLLQRFFSLFS
;
A
#
# COMPACT_ATOMS: atom_id res chain seq x y z
N MET A 1 3.59 30.36 11.43
CA MET A 1 2.42 29.59 11.91
C MET A 1 1.43 29.25 10.80
N HIS A 2 1.07 30.16 9.87
CA HIS A 2 0.03 29.87 8.87
C HIS A 2 0.33 28.73 7.87
N LYS A 3 1.60 28.51 7.49
CA LYS A 3 1.99 27.48 6.52
C LYS A 3 1.87 26.04 7.05
N ASN A 4 2.22 25.80 8.31
CA ASN A 4 2.18 24.44 8.88
C ASN A 4 0.75 23.93 8.95
N ARG A 5 -0.18 24.77 9.41
CA ARG A 5 -1.60 24.43 9.47
C ARG A 5 -2.16 23.99 8.11
N ILE A 6 -1.86 24.75 7.05
CA ILE A 6 -2.28 24.42 5.67
C ILE A 6 -1.68 23.08 5.22
N THR A 7 -0.39 22.84 5.47
CA THR A 7 0.26 21.56 5.14
C THR A 7 -0.37 20.38 5.88
N ASN A 8 -0.87 20.60 7.09
CA ASN A 8 -1.43 19.56 7.94
C ASN A 8 -2.88 19.24 7.57
N GLU A 9 -3.68 20.26 7.29
CA GLU A 9 -5.03 20.13 6.73
C GLU A 9 -4.96 19.39 5.39
N ASN A 10 -4.05 19.79 4.49
CA ASN A 10 -3.84 19.09 3.22
C ASN A 10 -3.43 17.62 3.40
N PHE A 11 -2.56 17.31 4.37
CA PHE A 11 -2.19 15.93 4.66
C PHE A 11 -3.38 15.11 5.16
N TYR A 12 -4.18 15.68 6.07
CA TYR A 12 -5.34 15.03 6.65
C TYR A 12 -6.39 14.71 5.59
N ASP A 13 -6.77 15.72 4.79
CA ASP A 13 -7.76 15.59 3.73
C ASP A 13 -7.30 14.57 2.68
N GLU A 14 -6.02 14.62 2.28
CA GLU A 14 -5.47 13.66 1.33
C GLU A 14 -5.44 12.24 1.92
N TYR A 15 -5.15 12.08 3.21
CA TYR A 15 -5.17 10.76 3.85
C TYR A 15 -6.59 10.18 3.87
N CYS A 16 -7.60 10.95 4.26
CA CYS A 16 -8.99 10.50 4.25
C CYS A 16 -9.41 10.05 2.84
N PHE A 17 -9.15 10.89 1.84
CA PHE A 17 -9.43 10.53 0.45
C PHE A 17 -8.69 9.25 0.01
N PHE A 18 -7.42 9.12 0.41
CA PHE A 18 -6.60 7.96 0.09
C PHE A 18 -7.08 6.67 0.79
N ASP A 19 -7.54 6.75 2.04
CA ASP A 19 -8.10 5.61 2.76
C ASP A 19 -9.40 5.13 2.11
N ASP A 20 -10.30 6.04 1.76
CA ASP A 20 -11.55 5.74 1.05
C ASP A 20 -11.25 5.12 -0.34
N TYR A 21 -10.33 5.73 -1.10
CA TYR A 21 -9.90 5.19 -2.39
C TYR A 21 -9.39 3.75 -2.27
N LEU A 22 -8.60 3.45 -1.24
CA LEU A 22 -8.11 2.10 -1.00
C LEU A 22 -9.20 1.15 -0.54
N ALA A 23 -10.18 1.60 0.25
CA ALA A 23 -11.32 0.80 0.67
C ALA A 23 -12.13 0.36 -0.56
N ASP A 24 -12.43 1.30 -1.46
CA ASP A 24 -13.09 1.03 -2.75
C ASP A 24 -12.26 0.06 -3.61
N TYR A 25 -10.96 0.33 -3.78
CA TYR A 25 -10.07 -0.52 -4.59
C TYR A 25 -10.00 -1.96 -4.05
N LEU A 26 -10.01 -2.13 -2.73
CA LEU A 26 -9.92 -3.43 -2.07
C LEU A 26 -11.30 -4.09 -1.86
N ASN A 27 -12.38 -3.39 -2.21
CA ASN A 27 -13.77 -3.77 -2.00
C ASN A 27 -14.06 -4.14 -0.54
N VAL A 28 -13.75 -3.20 0.36
CA VAL A 28 -14.05 -3.25 1.80
C VAL A 28 -14.78 -1.97 2.21
N ASP A 29 -15.53 -2.02 3.33
CA ASP A 29 -16.41 -0.90 3.70
C ASP A 29 -15.66 0.34 4.22
N GLU A 30 -14.53 0.15 4.90
CA GLU A 30 -13.73 1.23 5.51
C GLU A 30 -12.30 0.75 5.83
N ASN A 31 -11.41 1.66 6.24
CA ASN A 31 -10.04 1.39 6.68
C ASN A 31 -9.15 0.82 5.57
N GLY A 32 -9.21 1.41 4.38
CA GLY A 32 -8.52 0.94 3.19
C GLY A 32 -7.00 0.82 3.36
N VAL A 33 -6.35 1.78 4.02
CA VAL A 33 -4.92 1.75 4.33
C VAL A 33 -4.58 0.57 5.24
N THR A 34 -5.40 0.33 6.27
CA THR A 34 -5.19 -0.79 7.21
C THR A 34 -5.30 -2.13 6.50
N GLU A 35 -6.33 -2.31 5.67
CA GLU A 35 -6.51 -3.54 4.91
C GLU A 35 -5.41 -3.72 3.85
N TYR A 36 -4.95 -2.65 3.20
CA TYR A 36 -3.82 -2.72 2.26
C TYR A 36 -2.55 -3.21 2.96
N ILE A 37 -2.20 -2.62 4.11
CA ILE A 37 -1.05 -3.04 4.92
C ILE A 37 -1.18 -4.52 5.32
N LYS A 38 -2.36 -4.94 5.76
CA LYS A 38 -2.63 -6.32 6.18
C LYS A 38 -2.38 -7.30 5.04
N ARG A 39 -2.96 -7.06 3.86
CA ARG A 39 -2.74 -7.89 2.66
C ARG A 39 -1.25 -7.92 2.26
N MET A 40 -0.55 -6.80 2.42
CA MET A 40 0.91 -6.78 2.18
C MET A 40 1.69 -7.65 3.16
N LYS A 41 1.35 -7.61 4.45
CA LYS A 41 1.98 -8.42 5.50
C LYS A 41 1.70 -9.91 5.34
N GLU A 42 0.49 -10.29 4.93
CA GLU A 42 0.14 -11.69 4.67
C GLU A 42 0.99 -12.32 3.55
N ALA A 43 1.34 -11.53 2.53
CA ALA A 43 2.16 -12.00 1.42
C ALA A 43 3.69 -11.89 1.65
N ILE A 44 4.14 -11.41 2.81
CA ILE A 44 5.55 -11.08 3.07
C ILE A 44 6.51 -12.23 2.79
N TYR A 45 6.17 -13.45 3.22
CA TYR A 45 7.03 -14.62 3.08
C TYR A 45 7.19 -15.07 1.63
N GLU A 46 6.26 -14.70 0.75
CA GLU A 46 6.30 -15.06 -0.67
C GLU A 46 7.07 -14.02 -1.51
N VAL A 47 7.20 -12.78 -1.01
CA VAL A 47 7.53 -11.65 -1.87
C VAL A 47 8.71 -10.80 -1.40
N LYS A 48 9.10 -10.89 -0.12
CA LYS A 48 10.16 -10.05 0.46
C LYS A 48 11.50 -10.13 -0.27
N ASP A 49 11.82 -11.29 -0.85
CA ASP A 49 13.11 -11.56 -1.50
C ASP A 49 13.09 -11.24 -3.01
N VAL A 50 11.90 -10.92 -3.57
CA VAL A 50 11.71 -10.69 -5.01
C VAL A 50 11.19 -9.29 -5.35
N LEU A 51 10.55 -8.60 -4.41
CA LEU A 51 10.14 -7.19 -4.55
C LEU A 51 10.82 -6.34 -3.47
N PRO A 52 11.95 -5.69 -3.78
CA PRO A 52 12.71 -4.92 -2.80
C PRO A 52 11.94 -3.71 -2.26
N GLU A 53 10.94 -3.20 -3.00
CA GLU A 53 10.07 -2.11 -2.56
C GLU A 53 9.04 -2.52 -1.51
N TRP A 54 8.85 -3.82 -1.23
CA TRP A 54 7.76 -4.33 -0.40
C TRP A 54 7.85 -3.84 1.05
N MET A 55 8.97 -4.12 1.71
CA MET A 55 9.20 -3.74 3.10
C MET A 55 9.25 -2.20 3.30
N PRO A 56 9.95 -1.44 2.44
CA PRO A 56 9.88 0.02 2.48
C PRO A 56 8.46 0.58 2.32
N SER A 57 7.64 -0.03 1.45
CA SER A 57 6.25 0.42 1.24
C SER A 57 5.41 0.20 2.49
N ILE A 58 5.47 -0.99 3.11
CA ILE A 58 4.78 -1.27 4.38
C ILE A 58 5.19 -0.25 5.45
N ALA A 59 6.50 -0.04 5.62
CA ALA A 59 7.00 0.89 6.63
C ALA A 59 6.53 2.34 6.37
N ARG A 60 6.38 2.74 5.10
CA ARG A 60 5.87 4.06 4.75
C ARG A 60 4.37 4.20 5.03
N PHE A 61 3.57 3.20 4.65
CA PHE A 61 2.16 3.14 5.01
C PHE A 61 1.93 3.23 6.53
N GLU A 62 2.67 2.45 7.31
CA GLU A 62 2.57 2.47 8.79
C GLU A 62 2.91 3.84 9.37
N LYS A 63 3.93 4.52 8.83
CA LYS A 63 4.29 5.88 9.23
C LYS A 63 3.20 6.90 8.90
N ILE A 64 2.62 6.81 7.70
CA ILE A 64 1.54 7.71 7.25
C ILE A 64 0.30 7.49 8.14
N LYS A 65 -0.09 6.23 8.38
CA LYS A 65 -1.21 5.87 9.26
C LYS A 65 -1.00 6.38 10.69
N ALA A 66 0.15 6.08 11.30
CA ALA A 66 0.44 6.53 12.67
C ALA A 66 0.44 8.06 12.79
N ARG A 67 0.89 8.75 11.73
CA ARG A 67 0.87 10.20 11.63
C ARG A 67 -0.58 10.72 11.57
N PHE A 68 -1.44 10.12 10.75
CA PHE A 68 -2.86 10.46 10.71
C PHE A 68 -3.53 10.22 12.07
N GLU A 69 -3.34 9.05 12.68
CA GLU A 69 -3.89 8.71 14.00
C GLU A 69 -3.44 9.69 15.10
N SER A 70 -2.24 10.25 15.02
CA SER A 70 -1.76 11.27 15.97
C SER A 70 -2.51 12.61 15.86
N LEU A 71 -2.98 12.96 14.66
CA LEU A 71 -3.82 14.15 14.43
C LEU A 71 -5.27 13.89 14.83
N ASP A 72 -5.82 12.75 14.39
CA ASP A 72 -7.22 12.40 14.58
C ASP A 72 -7.58 12.21 16.07
N ASN A 73 -6.69 11.58 16.83
CA ASN A 73 -6.86 11.42 18.28
C ASN A 73 -6.53 12.69 19.10
N ALA A 74 -6.32 13.84 18.45
CA ALA A 74 -5.89 15.10 19.07
C ALA A 74 -4.65 14.98 19.99
N GLN A 75 -3.79 13.97 19.76
CA GLN A 75 -2.57 13.76 20.55
C GLN A 75 -1.52 14.83 20.23
N VAL A 76 -1.60 15.43 19.03
CA VAL A 76 -0.76 16.53 18.59
C VAL A 76 -1.68 17.64 18.09
N SER A 77 -1.38 18.89 18.47
CA SER A 77 -2.10 20.02 17.91
C SER A 77 -1.79 20.16 16.42
N PHE A 78 -2.78 20.54 15.62
CA PHE A 78 -2.59 20.85 14.20
C PHE A 78 -1.53 21.96 13.96
N ASP A 79 -1.20 22.78 14.96
CA ASP A 79 -0.20 23.84 14.83
C ASP A 79 1.24 23.36 15.10
N ASP A 80 1.40 22.27 15.86
CA ASP A 80 2.69 21.66 16.22
C ASP A 80 3.12 20.50 15.31
N PHE A 81 2.17 19.98 14.53
CA PHE A 81 2.44 18.92 13.57
C PHE A 81 3.21 19.46 12.35
N GLN A 82 4.19 18.71 11.87
CA GLN A 82 4.85 18.96 10.58
C GLN A 82 4.39 17.91 9.59
N GLY A 83 3.32 18.20 8.86
CA GLY A 83 2.91 17.41 7.70
C GLY A 83 4.07 17.32 6.72
N LYS A 84 4.19 16.16 6.07
CA LYS A 84 5.22 15.93 5.07
C LYS A 84 4.55 15.97 3.71
N ASP A 85 4.82 17.02 2.94
CA ASP A 85 4.41 17.10 1.54
C ASP A 85 4.83 15.85 0.76
N GLU A 86 5.97 15.25 1.13
CA GLU A 86 6.44 13.99 0.58
C GLU A 86 5.45 12.82 0.77
N ASP A 87 4.70 12.78 1.88
CA ASP A 87 3.72 11.72 2.14
C ASP A 87 2.45 11.93 1.32
N VAL A 88 1.99 13.18 1.17
CA VAL A 88 0.90 13.56 0.25
C VAL A 88 1.25 13.16 -1.19
N VAL A 89 2.44 13.56 -1.66
CA VAL A 89 2.93 13.19 -2.99
C VAL A 89 3.04 11.67 -3.13
N TRP A 90 3.50 10.98 -2.10
CA TRP A 90 3.62 9.51 -2.15
C TRP A 90 2.26 8.82 -2.25
N MET A 91 1.23 9.27 -1.52
CA MET A 91 -0.14 8.74 -1.62
C MET A 91 -0.69 8.92 -3.04
N ARG A 92 -0.52 10.10 -3.64
CA ARG A 92 -0.91 10.38 -5.04
C ARG A 92 -0.22 9.46 -6.03
N ILE A 93 1.11 9.34 -5.93
CA ILE A 93 1.89 8.43 -6.79
C ILE A 93 1.43 6.98 -6.64
N LEU A 94 1.01 6.57 -5.44
CA LEU A 94 0.52 5.22 -5.24
C LEU A 94 -0.85 5.01 -5.88
N MET A 95 -1.78 5.95 -5.78
CA MET A 95 -3.05 5.90 -6.50
C MET A 95 -2.84 5.80 -8.01
N GLU A 96 -1.95 6.62 -8.58
CA GLU A 96 -1.56 6.52 -10.00
C GLU A 96 -0.99 5.12 -10.35
N LYS A 97 -0.19 4.53 -9.46
CA LYS A 97 0.33 3.16 -9.64
C LYS A 97 -0.77 2.11 -9.58
N ILE A 98 -1.78 2.29 -8.74
CA ILE A 98 -2.93 1.39 -8.65
C ILE A 98 -3.71 1.43 -9.97
N GLU A 99 -3.99 2.62 -10.49
CA GLU A 99 -4.65 2.80 -11.80
C GLU A 99 -3.85 2.16 -12.93
N ALA A 100 -2.52 2.29 -12.90
CA ALA A 100 -1.63 1.65 -13.86
C ALA A 100 -1.45 0.13 -13.64
N GLY A 101 -2.03 -0.45 -12.58
CA GLY A 101 -1.85 -1.86 -12.20
C GLY A 101 -0.39 -2.21 -11.89
N ALA A 102 0.35 -1.26 -11.34
CA ALA A 102 1.78 -1.30 -11.00
C ALA A 102 2.05 -1.16 -9.50
N ASP A 103 1.01 -1.13 -8.67
CA ASP A 103 1.12 -1.13 -7.22
C ASP A 103 1.68 -2.47 -6.70
N PRO A 104 2.21 -2.50 -5.47
CA PRO A 104 2.76 -3.71 -4.87
C PRO A 104 1.82 -4.93 -4.93
N LEU A 105 0.56 -4.81 -4.51
CA LEU A 105 -0.36 -5.95 -4.48
C LEU A 105 -0.64 -6.49 -5.89
N THR A 106 -0.82 -5.62 -6.89
CA THR A 106 -0.98 -6.07 -8.29
C THR A 106 0.29 -6.75 -8.83
N LYS A 107 1.48 -6.22 -8.53
CA LYS A 107 2.75 -6.87 -8.89
C LYS A 107 2.87 -8.26 -8.28
N TYR A 108 2.54 -8.41 -7.00
CA TYR A 108 2.51 -9.71 -6.32
C TYR A 108 1.54 -10.68 -6.98
N SER A 109 0.32 -10.25 -7.30
CA SER A 109 -0.68 -11.08 -7.98
C SER A 109 -0.17 -11.64 -9.33
N LYS A 110 0.49 -10.78 -10.13
CA LYS A 110 1.12 -11.16 -11.41
C LYS A 110 2.27 -12.16 -11.21
N LEU A 111 3.10 -11.97 -10.19
CA LEU A 111 4.18 -12.91 -9.85
C LEU A 111 3.62 -14.27 -9.45
N LYS A 112 2.64 -14.32 -8.54
CA LYS A 112 1.99 -15.55 -8.06
C LYS A 112 1.38 -16.34 -9.22
N PHE A 113 0.71 -15.66 -10.14
CA PHE A 113 0.16 -16.28 -11.35
C PHE A 113 1.26 -16.90 -12.23
N THR A 114 2.36 -16.17 -12.43
CA THR A 114 3.50 -16.63 -13.23
C THR A 114 4.16 -17.86 -12.62
N PHE A 115 4.37 -17.89 -11.30
CA PHE A 115 4.90 -19.05 -10.59
C PHE A 115 3.99 -20.27 -10.70
N LYS A 116 2.67 -20.11 -10.52
CA LYS A 116 1.69 -21.20 -10.72
C LYS A 116 1.73 -21.76 -12.15
N LYS A 117 1.80 -20.88 -13.17
CA LYS A 117 1.87 -21.30 -14.58
C LYS A 117 3.14 -22.11 -14.86
N ARG A 118 4.30 -21.66 -14.36
CA ARG A 118 5.58 -22.39 -14.49
C ARG A 118 5.51 -23.77 -13.83
N LYS A 119 4.99 -23.87 -12.60
CA LYS A 119 4.83 -25.15 -11.90
C LYS A 119 3.92 -26.13 -12.64
N LYS A 120 2.79 -25.65 -13.18
CA LYS A 120 1.87 -26.48 -14.00
C LYS A 120 2.56 -26.99 -15.27
N SER A 121 3.31 -26.14 -15.97
CA SER A 121 4.05 -26.53 -17.17
C SER A 121 5.12 -27.59 -16.89
N LEU A 122 5.84 -27.49 -15.76
CA LEU A 122 6.84 -28.49 -15.37
C LEU A 122 6.20 -29.82 -15.03
N LEU A 123 5.10 -29.83 -14.28
CA LEU A 123 4.36 -31.06 -13.97
C LEU A 123 3.82 -31.73 -15.23
N GLN A 124 3.24 -30.96 -16.16
CA GLN A 124 2.76 -31.49 -17.44
C GLN A 124 3.88 -32.16 -18.25
N ARG A 125 5.07 -31.53 -18.32
CA ARG A 125 6.24 -32.13 -18.97
C ARG A 125 6.74 -33.38 -18.27
N PHE A 126 6.69 -33.41 -16.94
CA PHE A 126 7.07 -34.60 -16.17
C PHE A 126 6.11 -35.75 -16.46
N PHE A 127 4.80 -35.53 -16.38
CA PHE A 127 3.81 -36.58 -16.67
C PHE A 127 3.87 -37.09 -18.12
N SER A 128 4.17 -36.24 -19.10
CA SER A 128 4.34 -36.68 -20.50
C SER A 128 5.61 -37.50 -20.76
N LEU A 129 6.58 -37.53 -19.83
CA LEU A 129 7.77 -38.38 -19.93
C LEU A 129 7.53 -39.79 -19.38
N PHE A 130 6.46 -39.99 -18.61
CA PHE A 130 6.06 -41.29 -18.04
C PHE A 130 4.82 -41.89 -18.71
N SER A 131 4.30 -41.27 -19.77
CA SER A 131 3.27 -41.81 -20.67
C SER A 131 3.89 -42.26 -21.98
#